data_AF-A0A9W7Y0S3-F1
#
_entry.id   AF-A0A9W7Y0S3-F1
#
_cell.length_a   1.000
_cell.length_b   1.000
_cell.length_c   1.000
_cell.angle_alpha   90.00
_cell.angle_beta   90.00
_cell.angle_gamma   90.00
#
_symmetry.space_group_name_H-M   'P 1'
#
loop_
_entity.id
_entity.type
_entity.pdbx_description
1 polymer ?
#
loop_
_entity_poly.entity_id
_entity_poly.type
_entity_poly.pdbx_seq_one_letter_code
_entity_poly.pdbx_strand_id
1 'polypeptide(L)'
;MSSKVLSGRRQVYPTKSLPVTVPGYQLTFDMVGIPYFEPGFGTIMPVSDSEGCDKAASEQSKLVAERMCDCQAGSPLHCIAHLITRKELQHIINTEGGNGNPDFGYQLIEVECNTYDGQTITGVTLIDTHIVTRGYHPSPRYLKIIMDGAEEHKLDSEYIERLKLIKPYVASTIGQKIAKGVLVTTVFPFVIPVIISALSAQILKTKPSRAISLYFEGIKRLLWTMHDWVLRPVFGKGC
;
A
#
# COMPACT_ATOMS: atom_id res chain seq x y z
N MET A 1 -0.92 -6.81 8.93
CA MET A 1 0.50 -6.57 8.57
C MET A 1 1.36 -7.66 9.19
N SER A 2 2.56 -7.95 8.69
CA SER A 2 3.52 -8.84 9.40
C SER A 2 3.95 -8.26 10.75
N SER A 3 4.20 -9.10 11.75
CA SER A 3 4.66 -8.66 13.08
C SER A 3 5.98 -7.88 13.02
N LYS A 4 6.91 -8.29 12.13
CA LYS A 4 8.19 -7.61 11.91
C LYS A 4 8.05 -6.12 11.59
N VAL A 5 7.01 -5.76 10.84
CA VAL A 5 6.74 -4.38 10.43
C VAL A 5 5.99 -3.62 11.52
N LEU A 6 5.01 -4.26 12.15
CA LEU A 6 4.17 -3.63 13.17
C LEU A 6 4.91 -3.43 14.50
N SER A 7 5.48 -4.49 15.06
CA SER A 7 6.24 -4.43 16.31
C SER A 7 7.63 -3.86 16.10
N GLY A 8 8.32 -4.25 15.03
CA GLY A 8 9.69 -3.80 14.79
C GLY A 8 9.78 -2.34 14.38
N ARG A 9 9.10 -1.95 13.30
CA ARG A 9 9.21 -0.60 12.74
C ARG A 9 8.32 0.41 13.43
N ARG A 10 7.10 0.02 13.81
CA ARG A 10 6.09 0.93 14.39
C ARG A 10 6.01 0.87 15.90
N GLN A 11 6.70 -0.06 16.54
CA GLN A 11 6.72 -0.18 18.00
C GLN A 11 5.30 -0.31 18.59
N VAL A 12 4.40 -0.95 17.85
CA VAL A 12 3.03 -1.28 18.29
C VAL A 12 2.96 -2.77 18.59
N TYR A 13 2.39 -3.12 19.74
CA TYR A 13 2.40 -4.49 20.26
C TYR A 13 0.96 -4.95 20.52
N PRO A 14 0.27 -5.49 19.49
CA PRO A 14 -1.12 -5.91 19.63
C PRO A 14 -1.29 -6.97 20.71
N THR A 15 -2.30 -6.80 21.56
CA THR A 15 -2.68 -7.79 22.58
C THR A 15 -3.30 -9.03 21.94
N LYS A 16 -3.97 -8.85 20.80
CA LYS A 16 -4.61 -9.92 20.03
C LYS A 16 -4.50 -9.61 18.55
N SER A 17 -4.28 -10.62 17.72
CA SER A 17 -4.31 -10.51 16.26
C SER A 17 -5.15 -11.64 15.70
N LEU A 18 -6.13 -11.32 14.86
CA LEU A 18 -7.06 -12.29 14.29
C LEU A 18 -7.12 -12.18 12.77
N PRO A 19 -7.10 -13.30 12.04
CA PRO A 19 -7.41 -13.30 10.63
C PRO A 19 -8.89 -12.97 10.44
N VAL A 20 -9.16 -12.03 9.53
CA VAL A 20 -10.52 -11.58 9.21
C VAL A 20 -10.67 -11.41 7.71
N THR A 21 -11.92 -11.44 7.25
CA THR A 21 -12.33 -11.01 5.92
C THR A 21 -13.07 -9.69 6.03
N VAL A 22 -12.94 -8.84 5.02
CA VAL A 22 -13.69 -7.58 4.89
C VAL A 22 -14.48 -7.67 3.59
N PRO A 23 -15.77 -8.05 3.66
CA PRO A 23 -16.63 -8.12 2.49
C PRO A 23 -16.71 -6.76 1.79
N GLY A 24 -16.83 -6.77 0.46
CA GLY A 24 -17.00 -5.54 -0.33
C GLY A 24 -15.74 -4.67 -0.46
N TYR A 25 -14.59 -5.12 0.03
CA TYR A 25 -13.30 -4.47 -0.21
C TYR A 25 -12.34 -5.41 -0.93
N GLN A 26 -11.34 -4.82 -1.58
CA GLN A 26 -10.22 -5.52 -2.21
C GLN A 26 -8.89 -4.78 -1.96
N LEU A 27 -7.79 -5.54 -1.97
CA LEU A 27 -6.44 -4.98 -1.90
C LEU A 27 -5.99 -4.52 -3.30
N THR A 28 -5.57 -3.26 -3.40
CA THR A 28 -4.93 -2.69 -4.58
C THR A 28 -3.58 -2.05 -4.21
N PHE A 29 -2.77 -1.68 -5.21
CA PHE A 29 -1.46 -1.03 -4.97
C PHE A 29 -1.40 0.41 -5.51
N ASP A 30 -2.55 1.06 -5.56
CA ASP A 30 -2.69 2.39 -6.18
C ASP A 30 -2.14 3.52 -5.31
N MET A 31 -1.63 3.22 -4.11
CA MET A 31 -0.91 4.22 -3.35
C MET A 31 0.44 4.51 -4.02
N VAL A 32 0.61 5.78 -4.35
CA VAL A 32 1.74 6.31 -5.09
C VAL A 32 3.04 6.18 -4.30
N GLY A 33 4.02 5.48 -4.88
CA GLY A 33 5.38 5.41 -4.38
C GLY A 33 6.41 6.10 -5.29
N ILE A 34 7.64 5.57 -5.31
CA ILE A 34 8.74 6.08 -6.13
C ILE A 34 8.83 5.24 -7.42
N PRO A 35 8.65 5.84 -8.61
CA PRO A 35 8.77 5.13 -9.88
C PRO A 35 10.09 4.37 -10.01
N TYR A 36 10.08 3.23 -10.70
CA TYR A 36 11.22 2.33 -10.91
C TYR A 36 11.85 1.71 -9.64
N PHE A 37 11.43 2.10 -8.43
CA PHE A 37 11.95 1.58 -7.18
C PHE A 37 10.88 0.85 -6.37
N GLU A 38 9.92 1.58 -5.83
CA GLU A 38 8.75 1.04 -5.11
C GLU A 38 7.53 1.82 -5.59
N PRO A 39 6.99 1.50 -6.78
CA PRO A 39 6.06 2.39 -7.47
C PRO A 39 4.66 2.38 -6.87
N GLY A 40 4.19 1.23 -6.36
CA GLY A 40 2.89 1.08 -5.73
C GLY A 40 2.97 0.51 -4.31
N PHE A 41 2.17 1.05 -3.40
CA PHE A 41 1.95 0.55 -2.04
C PHE A 41 0.49 0.15 -1.84
N GLY A 42 0.27 -0.74 -0.87
CA GLY A 42 -1.05 -1.32 -0.61
C GLY A 42 -2.04 -0.29 -0.09
N THR A 43 -3.25 -0.31 -0.64
CA THR A 43 -4.44 0.37 -0.16
C THR A 43 -5.65 -0.56 -0.34
N ILE A 44 -6.78 -0.24 0.27
CA ILE A 44 -8.03 -0.97 0.03
C ILE A 44 -9.00 -0.08 -0.74
N MET A 45 -9.75 -0.70 -1.64
CA MET A 45 -10.82 -0.02 -2.38
C MET A 45 -12.12 -0.81 -2.22
N PRO A 46 -13.28 -0.14 -2.13
CA PRO A 46 -14.56 -0.80 -2.24
C PRO A 46 -14.67 -1.48 -3.61
N VAL A 47 -15.22 -2.69 -3.63
CA VAL A 47 -15.59 -3.37 -4.86
C VAL A 47 -16.79 -2.61 -5.42
N SER A 48 -16.66 -2.10 -6.65
CA SER A 48 -17.79 -1.45 -7.32
C SER A 48 -18.67 -2.52 -7.95
N ASP A 49 -19.96 -2.48 -7.63
CA ASP A 49 -20.98 -3.29 -8.31
C ASP A 49 -21.29 -2.69 -9.68
N SER A 50 -20.45 -2.89 -10.70
CA SER A 50 -20.86 -2.92 -12.13
C SER A 50 -19.69 -2.98 -13.14
N GLU A 51 -19.78 -3.99 -14.01
CA GLU A 51 -19.49 -4.02 -15.46
C GLU A 51 -18.05 -3.81 -16.01
N GLY A 52 -17.51 -4.88 -16.60
CA GLY A 52 -16.78 -4.80 -17.87
C GLY A 52 -15.34 -5.35 -17.91
N CYS A 53 -15.19 -6.66 -18.08
CA CYS A 53 -14.25 -7.20 -19.07
C CYS A 53 -14.77 -8.56 -19.56
N ASP A 54 -14.72 -8.78 -20.87
CA ASP A 54 -15.56 -9.71 -21.63
C ASP A 54 -15.65 -11.16 -21.14
N LYS A 55 -16.85 -11.71 -21.34
CA LYS A 55 -17.24 -13.11 -21.09
C LYS A 55 -16.50 -14.08 -22.02
N ALA A 56 -15.63 -14.91 -21.44
CA ALA A 56 -15.40 -16.30 -21.87
C ALA A 56 -14.61 -17.04 -20.78
N ALA A 57 -15.32 -17.67 -19.84
CA ALA A 57 -14.70 -18.35 -18.71
C ALA A 57 -14.71 -19.88 -18.89
N SER A 58 -13.52 -20.46 -19.04
CA SER A 58 -13.23 -21.86 -18.69
C SER A 58 -13.13 -21.99 -17.15
N GLU A 59 -13.07 -23.19 -16.57
CA GLU A 59 -13.06 -23.33 -15.10
C GLU A 59 -11.88 -22.63 -14.38
N GLN A 60 -10.73 -22.48 -15.05
CA GLN A 60 -9.61 -21.65 -14.55
C GLN A 60 -9.99 -20.16 -14.38
N SER A 61 -11.02 -19.72 -15.09
CA SER A 61 -11.42 -18.31 -15.20
C SER A 61 -12.34 -17.85 -14.07
N LYS A 62 -12.84 -18.74 -13.19
CA LYS A 62 -13.66 -18.32 -12.02
C LYS A 62 -12.82 -17.65 -10.93
N LEU A 63 -11.63 -18.18 -10.62
CA LEU A 63 -10.63 -17.53 -9.74
C LEU A 63 -10.09 -16.20 -10.31
N VAL A 64 -10.14 -16.06 -11.64
CA VAL A 64 -9.73 -14.84 -12.35
C VAL A 64 -10.87 -13.81 -12.42
N ALA A 65 -12.13 -14.25 -12.41
CA ALA A 65 -13.30 -13.38 -12.52
C ALA A 65 -13.47 -12.42 -11.33
N GLU A 66 -12.92 -12.74 -10.15
CA GLU A 66 -12.92 -11.86 -8.97
C GLU A 66 -11.73 -10.88 -8.93
N ARG A 67 -10.76 -11.01 -9.84
CA ARG A 67 -9.56 -10.16 -9.91
C ARG A 67 -9.67 -9.22 -11.11
N MET A 68 -9.78 -7.91 -10.88
CA MET A 68 -9.94 -6.94 -11.98
C MET A 68 -8.63 -6.69 -12.75
N CYS A 69 -7.45 -6.92 -12.16
CA CYS A 69 -6.11 -6.82 -12.80
C CYS A 69 -5.09 -7.82 -12.21
N ASP A 70 -3.93 -7.97 -12.87
CA ASP A 70 -2.76 -8.70 -12.37
C ASP A 70 -2.01 -8.00 -11.22
N CYS A 71 -2.46 -6.78 -10.88
CA CYS A 71 -2.03 -5.97 -9.76
C CYS A 71 -2.91 -6.13 -8.50
N GLN A 72 -3.96 -6.96 -8.50
CA GLN A 72 -4.92 -7.04 -7.40
C GLN A 72 -5.06 -8.45 -6.83
N ALA A 73 -5.46 -8.53 -5.55
CA ALA A 73 -5.77 -9.79 -4.88
C ALA A 73 -7.23 -10.24 -5.05
N GLY A 74 -8.11 -9.36 -5.54
CA GLY A 74 -9.55 -9.59 -5.63
C GLY A 74 -10.28 -9.42 -4.30
N SER A 75 -11.58 -9.75 -4.30
CA SER A 75 -12.48 -9.73 -3.14
C SER A 75 -12.88 -11.16 -2.73
N PRO A 76 -13.27 -11.44 -1.47
CA PRO A 76 -13.16 -10.55 -0.31
C PRO A 76 -11.72 -10.24 0.04
N LEU A 77 -11.50 -9.10 0.68
CA LEU A 77 -10.21 -8.76 1.27
C LEU A 77 -9.97 -9.62 2.50
N HIS A 78 -8.87 -10.37 2.56
CA HIS A 78 -8.43 -11.03 3.79
C HIS A 78 -7.33 -10.18 4.43
N CYS A 79 -7.46 -9.92 5.72
CA CYS A 79 -6.51 -9.10 6.47
C CYS A 79 -6.41 -9.55 7.94
N ILE A 80 -5.67 -8.79 8.74
CA ILE A 80 -5.46 -9.10 10.16
C ILE A 80 -6.01 -7.95 10.99
N ALA A 81 -6.95 -8.26 11.88
CA ALA A 81 -7.46 -7.33 12.88
C ALA A 81 -6.54 -7.37 14.12
N HIS A 82 -5.89 -6.25 14.40
CA HIS A 82 -5.02 -6.09 15.56
C HIS A 82 -5.74 -5.34 16.68
N LEU A 83 -5.85 -5.94 17.87
CA LEU A 83 -6.35 -5.27 19.07
C LEU A 83 -5.22 -4.46 19.70
N ILE A 84 -5.34 -3.14 19.62
CA ILE A 84 -4.35 -2.18 20.10
C ILE A 84 -5.01 -1.11 20.98
N THR A 85 -4.20 -0.39 21.75
CA THR A 85 -4.67 0.72 22.57
C THR A 85 -4.94 1.98 21.73
N ARG A 86 -5.77 2.91 22.25
CA ARG A 86 -5.99 4.22 21.59
C ARG A 86 -4.69 5.02 21.42
N LYS A 87 -3.74 4.88 22.34
CA LYS A 87 -2.43 5.56 22.25
C LYS A 87 -1.61 5.03 21.08
N GLU A 88 -1.61 3.71 20.86
CA GLU A 88 -0.95 3.07 19.72
C GLU A 88 -1.65 3.42 18.40
N LEU A 89 -2.99 3.47 18.37
CA LEU A 89 -3.73 3.91 17.20
C LEU A 89 -3.36 5.35 16.83
N GLN A 90 -3.31 6.26 17.80
CA GLN A 90 -2.88 7.64 17.56
C GLN A 90 -1.42 7.72 17.07
N HIS A 91 -0.55 6.83 17.56
CA HIS A 91 0.82 6.72 17.07
C HIS A 91 0.87 6.26 15.61
N ILE A 92 0.07 5.26 15.22
CA ILE A 92 -0.09 4.82 13.83
C ILE A 92 -0.58 5.97 12.96
N ILE A 93 -1.61 6.71 13.37
CA ILE A 93 -2.13 7.85 12.61
C ILE A 93 -1.03 8.92 12.41
N ASN A 94 -0.24 9.21 13.45
CA ASN A 94 0.84 10.19 13.34
C ASN A 94 2.01 9.72 12.46
N THR A 95 2.25 8.41 12.35
CA THR A 95 3.41 7.84 11.63
C THR A 95 3.09 7.37 10.21
N GLU A 96 1.85 6.98 9.94
CA GLU A 96 1.37 6.53 8.63
C GLU A 96 0.48 7.56 7.93
N GLY A 97 -0.35 8.27 8.70
CA GLY A 97 -1.45 9.10 8.18
C GLY A 97 -1.05 10.55 7.92
N GLY A 98 -0.33 10.83 6.82
CA GLY A 98 -0.15 12.18 6.26
C GLY A 98 0.24 13.30 7.23
N ASN A 99 0.76 12.93 8.41
CA ASN A 99 1.03 13.80 9.54
C ASN A 99 -0.18 14.58 10.11
N GLY A 100 -1.41 14.06 9.91
CA GLY A 100 -2.65 14.73 10.32
C GLY A 100 -3.09 15.88 9.41
N ASN A 101 -2.60 15.91 8.16
CA ASN A 101 -3.08 16.84 7.15
C ASN A 101 -4.38 16.28 6.52
N PRO A 102 -5.55 16.92 6.75
CA PRO A 102 -6.84 16.42 6.26
C PRO A 102 -6.94 16.41 4.73
N ASP A 103 -6.09 17.17 4.04
CA ASP A 103 -6.15 17.30 2.58
C ASP A 103 -5.31 16.25 1.83
N PHE A 104 -4.40 15.53 2.51
CA PHE A 104 -3.37 14.69 1.84
C PHE A 104 -2.96 13.43 2.64
N GLY A 105 -3.71 13.06 3.67
CA GLY A 105 -3.42 11.93 4.55
C GLY A 105 -4.45 10.83 4.46
N TYR A 106 -4.06 9.64 4.92
CA TYR A 106 -5.03 8.55 5.10
C TYR A 106 -6.17 8.98 6.03
N GLN A 107 -7.39 8.71 5.60
CA GLN A 107 -8.58 8.82 6.40
C GLN A 107 -8.84 7.52 7.14
N LEU A 108 -9.34 7.67 8.36
CA LEU A 108 -9.72 6.55 9.21
C LEU A 108 -11.17 6.18 8.89
N ILE A 109 -11.38 4.96 8.43
CA ILE A 109 -12.71 4.41 8.16
C ILE A 109 -12.99 3.22 9.05
N GLU A 110 -14.26 3.04 9.40
CA GLU A 110 -14.75 1.85 10.04
C GLU A 110 -15.16 0.84 8.96
N VAL A 111 -14.75 -0.41 9.15
CA VAL A 111 -15.06 -1.51 8.24
C VAL A 111 -15.63 -2.68 9.02
N GLU A 112 -16.62 -3.33 8.45
CA GLU A 112 -17.18 -4.56 9.00
C GLU A 112 -16.28 -5.74 8.63
N CYS A 113 -15.79 -6.46 9.62
CA CYS A 113 -14.88 -7.57 9.46
C CYS A 113 -15.51 -8.87 9.98
N ASN A 114 -15.41 -9.95 9.22
CA ASN A 114 -15.81 -11.28 9.65
C ASN A 114 -14.57 -12.09 10.02
N THR A 115 -14.47 -12.53 11.27
CA THR A 115 -13.41 -13.45 11.70
C THR A 115 -13.59 -14.81 11.03
N TYR A 116 -12.50 -15.57 10.91
CA TYR A 116 -12.58 -16.92 10.33
C TYR A 116 -13.42 -17.88 11.19
N ASP A 117 -13.60 -17.56 12.47
CA ASP A 117 -14.46 -18.28 13.40
C ASP A 117 -15.95 -17.89 13.26
N GLY A 118 -16.30 -17.03 12.29
CA GLY A 118 -17.68 -16.65 11.98
C GLY A 118 -18.26 -15.52 12.83
N GLN A 119 -17.43 -14.75 13.54
CA GLN A 119 -17.89 -13.60 14.33
C GLN A 119 -17.70 -12.31 13.53
N THR A 120 -18.69 -11.43 13.59
CA THR A 120 -18.59 -10.09 13.02
C THR A 120 -18.02 -9.11 14.05
N ILE A 121 -17.00 -8.36 13.67
CA ILE A 121 -16.38 -7.30 14.47
C ILE A 121 -16.24 -6.03 13.65
N THR A 122 -16.30 -4.87 14.30
CA THR A 122 -15.98 -3.60 13.65
C THR A 122 -14.49 -3.33 13.76
N GLY A 123 -13.82 -3.22 12.61
CA GLY A 123 -12.43 -2.83 12.50
C GLY A 123 -12.29 -1.36 12.12
N VAL A 124 -11.09 -0.84 12.37
CA VAL A 124 -10.70 0.50 11.93
C VAL A 124 -9.50 0.35 11.00
N THR A 125 -9.54 1.01 9.86
CA THR A 125 -8.45 0.99 8.88
C THR A 125 -8.18 2.37 8.29
N LEU A 126 -7.00 2.53 7.69
CA LEU A 126 -6.54 3.74 7.05
C LEU A 126 -6.66 3.58 5.54
N ILE A 127 -7.37 4.48 4.87
CA ILE A 127 -7.48 4.53 3.41
C ILE A 127 -7.12 5.91 2.89
N ASP A 128 -6.63 6.00 1.66
CA ASP A 128 -6.52 7.28 0.95
C ASP A 128 -7.75 7.45 0.05
N THR A 129 -8.60 8.40 0.40
CA THR A 129 -9.89 8.66 -0.27
C THR A 129 -9.75 9.35 -1.63
N HIS A 130 -8.55 9.78 -2.00
CA HIS A 130 -8.27 10.44 -3.29
C HIS A 130 -7.62 9.49 -4.29
N ILE A 131 -7.55 8.19 -3.98
CA ILE A 131 -6.97 7.20 -4.87
C ILE A 131 -7.91 6.93 -6.04
N VAL A 132 -7.44 7.30 -7.22
CA VAL A 132 -7.93 6.81 -8.50
C VAL A 132 -7.13 5.55 -8.83
N THR A 133 -7.80 4.47 -9.24
CA THR A 133 -7.14 3.24 -9.69
C THR A 133 -6.23 3.55 -10.87
N ARG A 134 -4.92 3.32 -10.71
CA ARG A 134 -3.89 3.51 -11.74
C ARG A 134 -3.26 2.19 -12.17
N GLY A 135 -3.46 1.13 -11.40
CA GLY A 135 -2.94 -0.20 -11.70
C GLY A 135 -1.43 -0.29 -11.52
N TYR A 136 -0.89 0.33 -10.47
CA TYR A 136 0.52 0.18 -10.13
C TYR A 136 0.81 -1.22 -9.59
N HIS A 137 2.04 -1.67 -9.79
CA HIS A 137 2.52 -2.93 -9.22
C HIS A 137 3.38 -2.71 -7.96
N PRO A 138 3.27 -3.58 -6.95
CA PRO A 138 4.15 -3.51 -5.78
C PRO A 138 5.59 -3.89 -6.14
N SER A 139 6.55 -3.44 -5.33
CA SER A 139 7.91 -3.98 -5.42
C SER A 139 7.95 -5.45 -4.93
N PRO A 140 8.88 -6.30 -5.42
CA PRO A 140 9.02 -7.68 -4.94
C PRO A 140 9.27 -7.74 -3.42
N ARG A 141 10.04 -6.78 -2.90
CA ARG A 141 10.31 -6.63 -1.47
C ARG A 141 9.02 -6.35 -0.69
N TYR A 142 8.19 -5.43 -1.18
CA TYR A 142 6.94 -5.06 -0.52
C TYR A 142 5.90 -6.18 -0.59
N LEU A 143 5.75 -6.83 -1.75
CA LEU A 143 4.87 -7.99 -1.90
C LEU A 143 5.28 -9.13 -0.96
N LYS A 144 6.59 -9.38 -0.80
CA LYS A 144 7.10 -10.34 0.17
C LYS A 144 6.67 -10.03 1.60
N ILE A 145 6.71 -8.78 2.04
CA ILE A 145 6.23 -8.40 3.39
C ILE A 145 4.75 -8.74 3.58
N ILE A 146 3.94 -8.54 2.54
CA ILE A 146 2.51 -8.86 2.58
C ILE A 146 2.32 -10.37 2.68
N MET A 147 3.02 -11.14 1.86
CA MET A 147 2.97 -12.61 1.87
C MET A 147 3.48 -13.18 3.20
N ASP A 148 4.63 -12.74 3.68
CA ASP A 148 5.20 -13.16 4.97
C ASP A 148 4.19 -12.92 6.11
N GLY A 149 3.50 -11.77 6.12
CA GLY A 149 2.47 -11.47 7.11
C GLY A 149 1.18 -12.27 6.95
N ALA A 150 0.80 -12.62 5.71
CA ALA A 150 -0.34 -13.47 5.43
C ALA A 150 -0.10 -14.91 5.91
N GLU A 151 1.08 -15.45 5.65
CA GLU A 151 1.51 -16.78 6.08
C GLU A 151 1.67 -16.85 7.60
N GLU A 152 2.32 -15.85 8.20
CA GLU A 152 2.51 -15.75 9.66
C GLU A 152 1.19 -15.86 10.43
N HIS A 153 0.16 -15.16 9.94
CA HIS A 153 -1.16 -15.13 10.57
C HIS A 153 -2.14 -16.18 10.03
N LYS A 154 -1.65 -17.12 9.19
CA LYS A 154 -2.44 -18.21 8.61
C LYS A 154 -3.73 -17.69 7.96
N LEU A 155 -3.60 -16.67 7.11
CA LEU A 155 -4.70 -16.26 6.24
C LEU A 155 -5.13 -17.43 5.36
N ASP A 156 -6.34 -17.31 4.82
CA ASP A 156 -6.93 -18.32 3.96
C ASP A 156 -6.00 -18.73 2.82
N SER A 157 -5.91 -20.03 2.57
CA SER A 157 -4.96 -20.59 1.59
C SER A 157 -5.28 -20.14 0.17
N GLU A 158 -6.57 -20.00 -0.16
CA GLU A 158 -6.99 -19.50 -1.47
C GLU A 158 -6.58 -18.04 -1.63
N TYR A 159 -6.73 -17.21 -0.59
CA TYR A 159 -6.27 -15.82 -0.61
C TYR A 159 -4.75 -15.71 -0.78
N ILE A 160 -3.97 -16.56 -0.11
CA ILE A 160 -2.52 -16.59 -0.28
C ILE A 160 -2.14 -16.94 -1.71
N GLU A 161 -2.84 -17.89 -2.36
CA GLU A 161 -2.65 -18.17 -3.79
C GLU A 161 -3.01 -16.97 -4.66
N ARG A 162 -4.09 -16.23 -4.35
CA ARG A 162 -4.42 -14.97 -5.05
C ARG A 162 -3.30 -13.93 -4.91
N LEU A 163 -2.67 -13.82 -3.73
CA LEU A 163 -1.53 -12.92 -3.52
C LEU A 163 -0.30 -13.32 -4.36
N LYS A 164 -0.02 -14.62 -4.49
CA LYS A 164 1.12 -15.12 -5.29
C LYS A 164 0.98 -14.81 -6.78
N LEU A 165 -0.25 -14.67 -7.26
CA LEU A 165 -0.54 -14.31 -8.64
C LEU A 165 -0.42 -12.80 -8.92
N ILE A 166 -0.09 -11.97 -7.93
CA ILE A 166 0.14 -10.53 -8.14
C ILE A 166 1.50 -10.37 -8.80
N LYS A 167 1.56 -9.67 -9.94
CA LYS A 167 2.83 -9.38 -10.61
C LYS A 167 3.55 -8.25 -9.88
N PRO A 168 4.79 -8.44 -9.40
CA PRO A 168 5.56 -7.34 -8.85
C PRO A 168 6.24 -6.53 -9.97
N TYR A 169 6.43 -5.23 -9.73
CA TYR A 169 7.23 -4.39 -10.61
C TYR A 169 8.71 -4.77 -10.54
N VAL A 170 9.31 -5.13 -11.67
CA VAL A 170 10.74 -5.38 -11.79
C VAL A 170 11.30 -4.59 -12.97
N ALA A 171 12.31 -3.75 -12.71
CA ALA A 171 13.07 -3.07 -13.75
C ALA A 171 13.91 -4.10 -14.53
N SER A 172 13.31 -4.69 -15.58
CA SER A 172 13.90 -5.77 -16.36
C SER A 172 14.84 -5.26 -17.44
N THR A 173 14.54 -4.11 -18.04
CA THR A 173 15.35 -3.55 -19.12
C THR A 173 16.55 -2.75 -18.59
N ILE A 174 17.62 -2.68 -19.39
CA ILE A 174 18.80 -1.84 -19.07
C ILE A 174 18.38 -0.38 -18.96
N GLY A 175 17.48 0.08 -19.84
CA GLY A 175 16.90 1.42 -19.81
C GLY A 175 16.19 1.73 -18.48
N GLN A 176 15.32 0.84 -17.99
CA GLN A 176 14.66 1.01 -16.69
C GLN A 176 15.65 1.01 -15.52
N LYS A 177 16.73 0.22 -15.59
CA LYS A 177 17.79 0.22 -14.56
C LYS A 177 18.57 1.53 -14.55
N ILE A 178 18.89 2.09 -15.71
CA ILE A 178 19.52 3.41 -15.84
C ILE A 178 18.55 4.49 -15.33
N ALA A 179 17.30 4.47 -15.78
CA ALA A 179 16.26 5.39 -15.34
C ALA A 179 16.08 5.38 -13.82
N LYS A 180 16.04 4.18 -13.22
CA LYS A 180 16.03 4.01 -11.76
C LYS A 180 17.24 4.67 -11.11
N GLY A 181 18.44 4.41 -11.63
CA GLY A 181 19.69 4.98 -11.11
C GLY A 181 19.66 6.50 -11.14
N VAL A 182 19.38 7.08 -12.31
CA VAL A 182 19.30 8.53 -12.52
C VAL A 182 18.21 9.15 -11.65
N LEU A 183 17.01 8.59 -11.64
CA LEU A 183 15.89 9.10 -10.86
C LEU A 183 16.23 9.13 -9.37
N VAL A 184 16.73 8.03 -8.83
CA VAL A 184 17.09 7.95 -7.41
C VAL A 184 18.23 8.91 -7.09
N THR A 185 19.31 8.94 -7.88
CA THR A 185 20.45 9.83 -7.57
C THR A 185 20.10 11.31 -7.70
N THR A 186 19.24 11.69 -8.65
CA THR A 186 18.79 13.09 -8.79
C THR A 186 17.82 13.49 -7.69
N VAL A 187 16.90 12.62 -7.29
CA VAL A 187 15.82 12.96 -6.34
C VAL A 187 16.28 12.82 -4.88
N PHE A 188 17.16 11.86 -4.59
CA PHE A 188 17.58 11.53 -3.23
C PHE A 188 18.11 12.74 -2.44
N PRO A 189 18.96 13.64 -3.00
CA PRO A 189 19.38 14.86 -2.30
C PRO A 189 18.23 15.74 -1.82
N PHE A 190 17.11 15.78 -2.57
CA PHE A 190 15.93 16.56 -2.22
C PHE A 190 15.04 15.86 -1.18
N VAL A 191 15.17 14.54 -1.02
CA VAL A 191 14.45 13.78 0.02
C VAL A 191 15.19 13.86 1.37
N ILE A 192 16.51 14.12 1.38
CA ILE A 192 17.31 14.23 2.62
C ILE A 192 16.71 15.21 3.65
N PRO A 193 16.30 16.44 3.30
CA PRO A 193 15.66 17.36 4.26
C PRO A 193 14.41 16.78 4.92
N VAL A 194 13.62 15.99 4.18
CA VAL A 194 12.42 15.32 4.69
C VAL A 194 12.80 14.23 5.69
N ILE A 195 13.83 13.44 5.38
CA ILE A 195 14.35 12.40 6.29
C ILE A 195 14.91 13.04 7.57
N ILE A 196 15.72 14.09 7.44
CA ILE A 196 16.27 14.82 8.60
C ILE A 196 15.13 15.37 9.45
N SER A 197 14.09 15.94 8.83
CA SER A 197 12.92 16.42 9.57
C SER A 197 12.14 15.31 10.25
N ALA A 198 12.00 14.15 9.63
CA ALA A 198 11.29 13.02 10.22
C ALA A 198 12.06 12.47 11.43
N LEU A 199 13.38 12.36 11.30
CA LEU A 199 14.27 11.94 12.40
C LEU A 199 14.28 12.96 13.54
N SER A 200 14.36 14.27 13.23
CA SER A 200 14.33 15.31 14.25
C SER A 200 12.98 15.36 14.97
N ALA A 201 11.88 15.24 14.23
CA ALA A 201 10.54 15.12 14.80
C ALA A 201 10.41 13.90 15.73
N GLN A 202 10.97 12.75 15.34
CA GLN A 202 10.98 11.54 16.15
C GLN A 202 11.78 11.71 17.45
N ILE A 203 12.95 12.37 17.39
CA ILE A 203 13.80 12.65 18.56
C ILE A 203 13.13 13.69 19.48
N LEU A 204 12.59 14.77 18.91
CA LEU A 204 11.98 15.87 19.65
C LEU A 204 10.53 15.57 20.10
N LYS A 205 9.97 14.43 19.68
CA LYS A 205 8.54 14.06 19.88
C LYS A 205 7.58 15.15 19.39
N THR A 206 7.97 15.88 18.35
CA THR A 206 7.16 16.90 17.68
C THR A 206 6.63 16.37 16.36
N LYS A 207 5.65 17.06 15.77
CA LYS A 207 5.19 16.74 14.41
C LYS A 207 6.07 17.48 13.39
N PRO A 208 6.39 16.87 12.22
CA PRO A 208 6.97 17.58 11.09
C PRO A 208 6.16 18.84 10.75
N SER A 209 6.84 19.92 10.36
CA SER A 209 6.17 21.18 10.04
C SER A 209 5.36 21.06 8.74
N ARG A 210 4.28 21.86 8.63
CA ARG A 210 3.45 21.92 7.41
C ARG A 210 4.27 22.26 6.16
N ALA A 211 5.29 23.11 6.31
CA ALA A 211 6.19 23.47 5.21
C ALA A 211 6.92 22.25 4.62
N ILE A 212 7.37 21.33 5.48
CA ILE A 212 8.10 20.13 5.06
C ILE A 212 7.15 19.13 4.40
N SER A 213 5.92 19.00 4.91
CA SER A 213 4.88 18.20 4.24
C SER A 213 4.58 18.74 2.83
N LEU A 214 4.38 20.06 2.68
CA LEU A 214 4.14 20.67 1.36
C LEU A 214 5.33 20.51 0.41
N TYR A 215 6.55 20.64 0.93
CA TYR A 215 7.78 20.39 0.16
C TYR A 215 7.85 18.96 -0.36
N PHE A 216 7.56 17.98 0.50
CA PHE A 216 7.55 16.57 0.13
C PHE A 216 6.47 16.25 -0.91
N GLU A 217 5.28 16.85 -0.81
CA GLU A 217 4.25 16.76 -1.85
C GLU A 217 4.72 17.34 -3.19
N GLY A 218 5.38 18.49 -3.17
CA GLY A 218 5.99 19.09 -4.35
C GLY A 218 6.98 18.15 -5.04
N ILE A 219 7.85 17.50 -4.26
CA ILE A 219 8.79 16.49 -4.78
C ILE A 219 8.04 15.32 -5.41
N LYS A 220 7.04 14.75 -4.73
CA LYS A 220 6.25 13.63 -5.28
C LYS A 220 5.58 13.99 -6.59
N ARG A 221 4.97 15.17 -6.68
CA ARG A 221 4.34 15.65 -7.93
C ARG A 221 5.36 15.79 -9.05
N LEU A 222 6.49 16.46 -8.78
CA LEU A 222 7.56 16.63 -9.76
C LEU A 222 8.12 15.29 -10.24
N LEU A 223 8.31 14.34 -9.31
CA LEU A 223 8.80 12.99 -9.58
C LEU A 223 7.91 12.26 -10.57
N TRP A 224 6.59 12.27 -10.34
CA TRP A 224 5.63 11.61 -11.22
C TRP A 224 5.45 12.34 -12.55
N THR A 225 5.50 13.68 -12.56
CA THR A 225 5.55 14.44 -13.81
C THR A 225 6.79 14.08 -14.64
N MET A 226 7.97 14.01 -14.03
CA MET A 226 9.20 13.61 -14.73
C MET A 226 9.13 12.16 -15.21
N HIS A 227 8.53 11.26 -14.43
CA HIS A 227 8.25 9.90 -14.87
C HIS A 227 7.36 9.89 -16.10
N ASP A 228 6.18 10.50 -16.04
CA ASP A 228 5.16 10.38 -17.09
C ASP A 228 5.57 11.07 -18.40
N TRP A 229 6.26 12.20 -18.32
CA TRP A 229 6.60 13.03 -19.49
C TRP A 229 7.99 12.77 -20.06
N VAL A 230 8.95 12.28 -19.26
CA VAL A 230 10.35 12.13 -19.69
C VAL A 230 10.78 10.67 -19.65
N LEU A 231 10.66 10.01 -18.49
CA LEU A 231 11.25 8.68 -18.33
C LEU A 231 10.41 7.58 -18.98
N ARG A 232 9.08 7.62 -18.83
CA ARG A 232 8.17 6.61 -19.38
C ARG A 232 8.25 6.50 -20.90
N PRO A 233 8.29 7.60 -21.68
CA PRO A 233 8.45 7.52 -23.14
C PRO A 233 9.80 6.93 -23.56
N VAL A 234 10.87 7.17 -22.80
CA VAL A 234 12.25 6.80 -23.18
C VAL A 234 12.63 5.40 -22.68
N PHE A 235 12.23 5.06 -21.46
CA PHE A 235 12.68 3.87 -20.74
C PHE A 235 11.55 2.87 -20.44
N GLY A 236 10.30 3.19 -20.79
CA GLY A 236 9.13 2.35 -20.53
C GLY A 236 8.48 2.61 -19.17
N LYS A 237 7.37 1.92 -18.87
CA LYS A 237 6.63 2.12 -17.61
C LYS A 237 7.47 1.73 -16.39
N GLY A 238 7.48 2.59 -15.37
CA GLY A 238 8.17 2.39 -14.10
C GLY A 238 7.28 1.89 -12.96
N CYS A 239 6.09 1.36 -13.28
CA CYS A 239 5.03 0.96 -12.35
C CYS A 239 4.16 -0.13 -12.96
#